data_AF-A0A3D2RW25-F1
#
_entry.id   AF-A0A3D2RW25-F1
#
_cell.length_a   1.000
_cell.length_b   1.000
_cell.length_c   1.000
_cell.angle_alpha   90.00
_cell.angle_beta   90.00
_cell.angle_gamma   90.00
#
_symmetry.space_group_name_H-M   'P 1'
#
loop_
_entity.id
_entity.type
_entity.pdbx_description
1 polymer ?
#
loop_
_entity_poly.entity_id
_entity_poly.type
_entity_poly.pdbx_seq_one_letter_code
_entity_poly.pdbx_strand_id
1 'polypeptide(L)' 'ALLQVHPPALTPPQRPIKLETGLYVCGDHRDTHSVHGAMVSGRRTAEVIVKDLR' A
#
# COMPACT_ATOMS: atom_id res chain seq x y z
N ALA A 1 -4.78 5.77 -30.47
CA ALA A 1 -4.89 5.12 -29.16
C ALA A 1 -3.75 5.60 -28.29
N LEU A 2 -4.01 6.14 -27.09
CA LEU A 2 -2.95 6.59 -26.20
C LEU A 2 -2.17 5.38 -25.68
N LEU A 3 -0.84 5.44 -25.73
CA LEU A 3 0.05 4.43 -25.16
C LEU A 3 -0.18 4.38 -23.64
N GLN A 4 -0.74 3.27 -23.17
CA GLN A 4 -0.79 2.96 -21.73
C GLN A 4 0.65 2.64 -21.29
N VAL A 5 1.34 3.63 -20.72
CA VAL A 5 2.65 3.42 -20.11
C VAL A 5 2.42 2.79 -18.74
N HIS A 6 2.82 1.53 -18.57
CA HIS A 6 2.89 0.86 -17.27
C HIS A 6 4.33 0.95 -16.75
N PRO A 7 4.72 2.00 -16.00
CA PRO A 7 6.04 2.04 -15.41
C PRO A 7 6.19 0.84 -14.44
N PRO A 8 7.23 0.00 -14.59
CA PRO A 8 7.37 -1.24 -13.80
C PRO A 8 7.48 -1.00 -12.29
N ALA A 9 7.77 0.24 -11.86
CA ALA A 9 7.83 0.64 -10.46
C ALA A 9 6.50 0.45 -9.70
N LEU A 10 5.36 0.40 -10.41
CA LEU A 10 4.01 0.32 -9.82
C LEU A 10 3.37 -1.06 -9.96
N THR A 11 4.13 -2.11 -10.26
CA THR A 11 3.59 -3.47 -10.42
C THR A 11 4.20 -4.42 -9.38
N PRO A 12 3.39 -5.04 -8.49
CA PRO A 12 1.94 -4.85 -8.32
C PRO A 12 1.61 -3.45 -7.76
N PRO A 13 0.41 -2.91 -8.07
CA PRO A 13 -0.01 -1.58 -7.60
C PRO A 13 -0.17 -1.50 -6.09
N GLN A 14 -0.36 -2.64 -5.43
CA GLN A 14 -0.42 -2.75 -3.98
C GLN A 14 0.69 -3.68 -3.50
N ARG A 15 1.54 -3.19 -2.59
CA ARG A 15 2.59 -3.96 -1.94
C ARG A 15 2.15 -4.40 -0.55
N PRO A 16 2.76 -5.46 0.02
CA PRO A 16 2.45 -5.92 1.37
C PRO A 16 2.62 -4.82 2.42
N ILE A 17 1.71 -4.81 3.39
CA ILE A 17 1.63 -3.83 4.50
C ILE A 17 2.07 -4.41 5.85
N LYS A 18 2.09 -5.74 5.98
CA LYS A 18 2.64 -6.46 7.14
C LYS A 18 3.97 -7.07 6.72
N LEU A 19 5.06 -6.67 7.37
CA LEU A 19 6.40 -7.18 7.08
C LEU A 19 6.69 -8.39 7.95
N GLU A 20 6.37 -8.27 9.24
CA GLU A 20 6.54 -9.32 10.25
C GLU A 20 5.45 -9.19 11.32
N THR A 21 5.42 -10.10 12.29
CA THR A 21 4.51 -10.02 13.45
C THR A 21 4.76 -8.72 14.23
N GLY A 22 3.75 -7.85 14.31
CA GLY A 22 3.88 -6.56 14.99
C GLY A 22 4.61 -5.48 14.20
N LEU A 23 5.12 -5.77 12.99
CA LEU A 23 5.82 -4.81 12.14
C LEU A 23 5.04 -4.53 10.86
N TYR A 24 4.61 -3.28 10.70
CA TYR A 24 3.77 -2.83 9.60
C TYR A 24 4.36 -1.62 8.89
N VAL A 25 4.04 -1.48 7.61
CA VAL A 25 4.46 -0.37 6.75
C VAL A 25 3.25 0.19 6.00
N CYS A 26 3.20 1.50 5.85
CA CYS A 26 2.20 2.19 5.03
C CYS A 26 2.81 3.39 4.31
N GLY A 27 2.14 3.85 3.26
CA GLY A 27 2.54 5.02 2.48
C GLY A 27 2.23 4.83 1.00
N ASP A 28 2.38 5.90 0.23
CA ASP A 28 2.13 5.92 -1.21
C ASP A 28 2.99 4.88 -1.97
N HIS A 29 4.21 4.64 -1.52
CA HIS A 29 5.12 3.60 -2.00
C HIS A 29 4.63 2.15 -1.74
N ARG A 30 3.52 1.96 -1.03
CA ARG A 30 2.81 0.68 -0.86
C ARG A 30 1.53 0.58 -1.68
N ASP A 31 1.04 1.69 -2.22
CA ASP A 31 -0.11 1.76 -3.13
C ASP A 31 0.31 2.60 -4.36
N THR A 32 -0.42 3.68 -4.69
CA THR A 32 -0.05 4.61 -5.77
C THR A 32 0.77 5.78 -5.24
N HIS A 33 1.73 6.30 -6.02
CA HIS A 33 2.55 7.49 -5.69
C HIS A 33 1.71 8.78 -5.70
N SER A 34 0.85 8.94 -4.71
CA SER A 34 -0.04 10.07 -4.53
C SER A 34 -0.46 10.18 -3.05
N VAL A 35 -0.94 11.36 -2.66
CA VAL A 35 -1.52 11.57 -1.32
C VAL A 35 -2.69 10.62 -1.07
N HIS A 36 -3.56 10.42 -2.08
CA HIS A 36 -4.66 9.47 -1.97
C HIS A 36 -4.17 8.04 -1.73
N GLY A 37 -3.14 7.61 -2.46
CA GLY A 37 -2.50 6.31 -2.25
C GLY A 37 -1.95 6.13 -0.84
N ALA A 38 -1.28 7.15 -0.29
CA ALA A 38 -0.82 7.12 1.09
C ALA A 38 -1.96 6.94 2.10
N MET A 39 -3.07 7.67 1.92
CA MET A 39 -4.24 7.55 2.81
C MET A 39 -4.91 6.17 2.72
N VAL A 40 -5.04 5.62 1.51
CA VAL A 40 -5.59 4.28 1.28
C VAL A 40 -4.69 3.23 1.93
N SER A 41 -3.38 3.32 1.74
CA SER A 41 -2.40 2.43 2.38
C SER A 41 -2.50 2.48 3.89
N GLY A 42 -2.54 3.67 4.49
CA GLY A 42 -2.67 3.86 5.93
C GLY A 42 -3.93 3.22 6.50
N ARG A 43 -5.07 3.38 5.83
CA ARG A 43 -6.34 2.72 6.23
C ARG A 43 -6.21 1.21 6.25
N ARG A 44 -5.68 0.61 5.17
CA ARG A 44 -5.49 -0.85 5.07
C ARG A 44 -4.56 -1.37 6.17
N THR A 45 -3.47 -0.66 6.44
CA THR A 45 -2.53 -1.01 7.51
C THR A 45 -3.19 -0.96 8.89
N ALA A 46 -3.97 0.09 9.17
CA ALA A 46 -4.71 0.19 10.43
C ALA A 46 -5.73 -0.94 10.61
N GLU A 47 -6.47 -1.32 9.56
CA GLU A 47 -7.42 -2.44 9.60
C GLU A 47 -6.75 -3.78 9.94
N VAL A 48 -5.54 -4.02 9.42
CA VAL A 48 -4.75 -5.22 9.76
C VAL A 48 -4.25 -5.16 11.20
N ILE A 49 -3.71 -4.02 11.64
CA ILE A 49 -3.27 -3.84 13.04
C ILE A 49 -4.42 -4.10 14.01
N VAL A 50 -5.60 -3.55 13.75
CA VAL A 50 -6.79 -3.75 14.60
C VAL A 50 -7.19 -5.23 14.66
N LYS A 51 -7.03 -5.98 13.56
CA LYS A 51 -7.29 -7.43 13.55
C LYS A 51 -6.24 -8.22 14.32
N ASP A 52 -4.97 -7.83 14.23
CA ASP A 52 -3.86 -8.51 14.91
C ASP A 52 -3.79 -8.22 16.42
N LEU A 53 -4.38 -7.10 16.88
CA LEU A 53 -4.44 -6.71 18.29
C LEU A 53 -5.72 -7.16 19.02
N ARG A 54 -6.69 -7.71 18.29
CA ARG A 54 -7.90 -8.32 18.86
C ARG A 54 -7.62 -9.76 19.24
#